data_AF-A0A3N4HXF3-F1
#
_entry.id   AF-A0A3N4HXF3-F1
#
_cell.length_a   1.000
_cell.length_b   1.000
_cell.length_c   1.000
_cell.angle_alpha   90.00
_cell.angle_beta   90.00
_cell.angle_gamma   90.00
#
_symmetry.space_group_name_H-M   'P 1'
#
loop_
_entity.id
_entity.type
_entity.pdbx_description
1 polymer ?
#
loop_
_entity_poly.entity_id
_entity_poly.type
_entity_poly.pdbx_seq_one_letter_code
_entity_poly.pdbx_strand_id
1 'polypeptide(L)'
;MRSVKLRHIDDKISALDLVSAALEKLQLSLPADSAEEVEPERLFEELQELDKVLDRASALLSKRLGNEVGQDGVRQWLRDGETEATALESGTYNTPAASTKSSSGGGGKAYLSSWRKLRREKSSAQLTTPAAPPPTSAGPQTPPPGTPSFSPATSSLSLAPNSVQIPGPLGQYASALTRLFELAQIMLRLPLEKVRGEGVEARVRVGVEFSVNNARDFFAFWVGRMVVGDLEGLLGVWVGRGGGGVGG
;
A
#
# COMPACT_ATOMS: atom_id res chain seq x y z
N MET A 1 7.21 -25.37 -22.97
CA MET A 1 7.36 -24.61 -21.71
C MET A 1 6.38 -25.20 -20.71
N ARG A 2 6.82 -25.79 -19.60
CA ARG A 2 5.86 -26.23 -18.56
C ARG A 2 5.24 -24.97 -17.96
N SER A 3 3.93 -24.82 -18.10
CA SER A 3 3.18 -23.68 -17.60
C SER A 3 3.38 -23.55 -16.09
N VAL A 4 3.92 -22.42 -15.63
CA VAL A 4 3.90 -22.08 -14.20
C VAL A 4 2.44 -21.86 -13.84
N LYS A 5 1.87 -22.76 -13.04
CA LYS A 5 0.48 -22.70 -12.62
C LYS A 5 0.40 -21.85 -11.36
N LEU A 6 0.06 -20.57 -11.51
CA LEU A 6 -0.42 -19.81 -10.35
C LEU A 6 -1.74 -20.44 -9.88
N ARG A 7 -1.94 -20.45 -8.57
CA ARG A 7 -3.12 -21.06 -7.97
C ARG A 7 -4.30 -20.09 -8.04
N HIS A 8 -5.49 -20.65 -8.24
CA HIS A 8 -6.76 -19.92 -8.17
C HIS A 8 -6.84 -18.69 -9.08
N ILE A 9 -6.17 -18.71 -10.25
CA ILE A 9 -6.14 -17.56 -11.19
C ILE A 9 -7.54 -17.06 -11.53
N ASP A 10 -8.48 -17.94 -11.86
CA ASP A 10 -9.84 -17.54 -12.26
C ASP A 10 -10.59 -16.83 -11.12
N ASP A 11 -10.44 -17.32 -9.89
CA ASP A 11 -11.02 -16.68 -8.71
C ASP A 11 -10.37 -15.30 -8.48
N LYS A 12 -9.04 -15.18 -8.64
CA LYS A 12 -8.32 -13.90 -8.55
C LYS A 12 -8.83 -12.91 -9.60
N ILE A 13 -8.91 -13.33 -10.87
CA ILE A 13 -9.45 -12.50 -11.96
C ILE A 13 -10.87 -12.03 -11.61
N SER A 14 -11.75 -12.94 -11.18
CA SER A 14 -13.12 -12.57 -10.83
C SER A 14 -13.21 -11.53 -9.70
N ALA A 15 -12.30 -11.59 -8.73
CA ALA A 15 -12.22 -10.61 -7.65
C ALA A 15 -11.71 -9.26 -8.17
N LEU A 16 -10.68 -9.25 -9.02
CA LEU A 16 -10.14 -8.02 -9.63
C LEU A 16 -11.18 -7.35 -10.55
N ASP A 17 -11.93 -8.13 -11.33
CA ASP A 17 -12.97 -7.63 -12.22
C ASP A 17 -14.14 -7.02 -11.43
N LEU A 18 -14.53 -7.66 -10.32
CA LEU A 18 -15.58 -7.16 -9.44
C LEU A 18 -15.20 -5.80 -8.83
N VAL A 19 -13.95 -5.64 -8.39
CA VAL A 19 -13.45 -4.35 -7.85
C VAL A 19 -13.28 -3.33 -8.97
N SER A 20 -12.78 -3.74 -10.13
CA SER A 20 -12.64 -2.87 -11.30
C SER A 20 -13.98 -2.28 -11.73
N ALA A 21 -15.04 -3.09 -11.81
CA ALA A 21 -16.38 -2.61 -12.15
C ALA A 21 -16.93 -1.58 -11.15
N ALA A 22 -16.63 -1.75 -9.85
CA ALA A 22 -17.04 -0.79 -8.83
C ALA A 22 -16.25 0.51 -8.88
N LEU A 23 -14.95 0.44 -9.15
CA LEU A 23 -14.11 1.63 -9.34
C LEU A 23 -14.49 2.40 -10.60
N GLU A 24 -14.86 1.70 -11.67
CA GLU A 24 -15.39 2.32 -12.88
C GLU A 24 -16.72 3.02 -12.58
N LYS A 25 -17.63 2.40 -11.81
CA LYS A 25 -18.85 3.07 -11.34
C LYS A 25 -18.54 4.33 -10.53
N LEU A 26 -17.59 4.26 -9.59
CA LEU A 26 -17.13 5.41 -8.81
C LEU A 26 -16.55 6.50 -9.72
N GLN A 27 -15.77 6.13 -10.73
CA GLN A 27 -15.21 7.08 -11.69
C GLN A 27 -16.30 7.77 -12.53
N LEU A 28 -17.35 7.05 -12.92
CA LEU A 28 -18.48 7.65 -13.64
C LEU A 28 -19.36 8.52 -12.74
N SER A 29 -19.47 8.20 -11.44
CA SER A 29 -20.28 8.95 -10.51
C SER A 29 -19.62 10.26 -10.05
N LEU A 30 -18.28 10.34 -10.10
CA LEU A 30 -17.54 11.59 -9.91
C LEU A 30 -17.46 12.41 -11.23
N PRO A 31 -17.77 13.72 -11.21
CA PRO A 31 -17.68 14.59 -12.38
C PRO A 31 -16.23 14.72 -12.86
N ALA A 32 -16.00 14.43 -14.15
CA ALA A 32 -14.67 14.40 -14.77
C ALA A 32 -14.01 15.78 -14.95
N ASP A 33 -14.80 16.86 -14.99
CA ASP A 33 -14.33 18.20 -15.42
C ASP A 33 -14.68 19.33 -14.43
N SER A 34 -15.29 19.03 -13.28
CA SER A 34 -15.71 20.07 -12.33
C SER A 34 -15.63 19.56 -10.90
N ALA A 35 -14.45 19.70 -10.29
CA ALA A 35 -14.23 19.52 -8.86
C ALA A 35 -15.07 20.49 -7.98
N GLU A 36 -15.89 21.36 -8.60
CA GLU A 36 -16.77 22.30 -7.91
C GLU A 36 -18.13 21.71 -7.48
N GLU A 37 -18.58 20.56 -8.00
CA GLU A 37 -19.96 20.06 -7.75
C GLU A 37 -20.06 18.70 -7.01
N VAL A 38 -18.97 18.17 -6.42
CA VAL A 38 -19.08 16.93 -5.65
C VAL A 38 -19.61 17.19 -4.25
N GLU A 39 -20.87 16.82 -4.03
CA GLU A 39 -21.48 16.81 -2.71
C GLU A 39 -20.81 15.74 -1.82
N PRO A 40 -20.37 16.09 -0.59
CA PRO A 40 -19.64 15.18 0.28
C PRO A 40 -20.50 13.97 0.71
N GLU A 41 -21.82 14.14 0.82
CA GLU A 41 -22.76 13.05 1.12
C GLU A 41 -22.80 12.03 0.00
N ARG A 42 -22.87 12.49 -1.26
CA ARG A 42 -22.84 11.63 -2.44
C ARG A 42 -21.53 10.86 -2.55
N LEU A 43 -20.39 11.52 -2.31
CA LEU A 43 -19.09 10.84 -2.29
C LEU A 43 -19.05 9.75 -1.21
N PHE A 44 -19.60 10.04 -0.03
CA PHE A 44 -19.67 9.06 1.05
C PHE A 44 -20.55 7.86 0.68
N GLU A 45 -21.72 8.08 0.06
CA GLU A 45 -22.59 7.00 -0.40
C GLU A 45 -21.90 6.07 -1.43
N GLU A 46 -21.24 6.64 -2.43
CA GLU A 46 -20.51 5.89 -3.46
C GLU A 46 -19.33 5.10 -2.85
N LEU A 47 -18.61 5.68 -1.88
CA LEU A 47 -17.55 4.99 -1.15
C LEU A 47 -18.09 3.85 -0.26
N GLN A 48 -19.28 3.99 0.32
CA GLN A 48 -19.93 2.91 1.07
C GLN A 48 -20.39 1.76 0.15
N GLU A 49 -20.75 2.05 -1.10
CA GLU A 49 -21.00 1.01 -2.10
C GLU A 49 -19.72 0.29 -2.51
N LEU A 50 -18.61 1.03 -2.68
CA LEU A 50 -17.30 0.45 -2.91
C LEU A 50 -16.89 -0.47 -1.74
N ASP A 51 -17.08 -0.05 -0.49
CA ASP A 51 -16.75 -0.86 0.69
C ASP A 51 -17.43 -2.24 0.67
N LYS A 52 -18.73 -2.31 0.32
CA LYS A 52 -19.45 -3.59 0.20
C LYS A 52 -18.86 -4.50 -0.86
N VAL A 53 -18.37 -3.92 -1.96
CA VAL A 53 -17.69 -4.65 -3.04
C VAL A 53 -16.33 -5.15 -2.56
N LEU A 54 -15.57 -4.32 -1.84
CA LEU A 54 -14.28 -4.69 -1.27
C LEU A 54 -14.43 -5.83 -0.25
N ASP A 55 -15.45 -5.80 0.60
CA ASP A 55 -15.78 -6.87 1.56
C ASP A 55 -16.09 -8.18 0.84
N ARG A 56 -16.86 -8.11 -0.26
CA ARG A 56 -17.17 -9.29 -1.08
C ARG A 56 -15.91 -9.84 -1.77
N ALA A 57 -15.08 -8.97 -2.35
CA ALA A 57 -13.84 -9.36 -3.01
C ALA A 57 -12.85 -9.99 -2.02
N SER A 58 -12.70 -9.38 -0.85
CA SER A 58 -11.85 -9.92 0.22
C SER A 58 -12.37 -11.25 0.73
N ALA A 59 -13.68 -11.43 0.94
CA ALA A 59 -14.25 -12.74 1.29
C ALA A 59 -13.96 -13.83 0.23
N LEU A 60 -14.05 -13.48 -1.07
CA LEU A 60 -13.70 -14.39 -2.16
C LEU A 60 -12.23 -14.79 -2.12
N LEU A 61 -11.33 -13.82 -1.99
CA LEU A 61 -9.89 -14.05 -1.92
C LEU A 61 -9.54 -14.85 -0.66
N SER A 62 -10.17 -14.59 0.48
CA SER A 62 -9.92 -15.26 1.76
C SER A 62 -10.25 -16.73 1.68
N LYS A 63 -11.38 -17.05 1.03
CA LYS A 63 -11.83 -18.42 0.83
C LYS A 63 -10.89 -19.24 -0.06
N ARG A 64 -10.13 -18.59 -0.95
CA ARG A 64 -9.28 -19.26 -1.94
C ARG A 64 -7.81 -19.29 -1.57
N LEU A 65 -7.32 -18.21 -1.01
CA LEU A 65 -5.91 -18.01 -0.68
C LEU A 65 -5.65 -18.19 0.82
N GLY A 66 -6.69 -18.26 1.65
CA GLY A 66 -6.56 -18.48 3.09
C GLY A 66 -5.67 -17.41 3.73
N ASN A 67 -4.65 -17.86 4.46
CA ASN A 67 -3.74 -16.98 5.18
C ASN A 67 -2.62 -16.36 4.32
N GLU A 68 -2.65 -16.54 3.00
CA GLU A 68 -1.69 -15.88 2.11
C GLU A 68 -2.01 -14.40 1.90
N VAL A 69 -3.24 -13.96 2.20
CA VAL A 69 -3.76 -12.60 1.99
C VAL A 69 -4.46 -12.09 3.23
N GLY A 70 -4.82 -10.81 3.23
CA GLY A 70 -5.49 -10.15 4.35
C GLY A 70 -4.52 -9.75 5.47
N GLN A 71 -5.06 -9.07 6.48
CA GLN A 71 -4.27 -8.51 7.58
C GLN A 71 -3.50 -9.59 8.35
N ASP A 72 -4.09 -10.77 8.53
CA ASP A 72 -3.46 -11.87 9.25
C ASP A 72 -2.34 -12.54 8.45
N GLY A 73 -2.49 -12.64 7.12
CA GLY A 73 -1.43 -13.12 6.24
C GLY A 73 -0.23 -12.18 6.20
N VAL A 74 -0.47 -10.86 6.21
CA VAL A 74 0.60 -9.84 6.26
C VAL A 74 1.31 -9.86 7.62
N ARG A 75 0.58 -10.05 8.72
CA ARG A 75 1.16 -10.21 10.06
C ARG A 75 2.03 -11.45 10.18
N GLN A 76 1.64 -12.56 9.54
CA GLN A 76 2.48 -13.76 9.49
C GLN A 76 3.74 -13.49 8.67
N TRP A 77 3.60 -12.93 7.48
CA TRP A 77 4.73 -12.62 6.60
C TRP A 77 5.74 -11.66 7.25
N LEU A 78 5.26 -10.65 8.00
CA LEU A 78 6.15 -9.75 8.74
C LEU A 78 6.93 -10.46 9.85
N ARG A 79 6.30 -11.39 10.59
CA ARG A 79 7.01 -12.20 11.60
C ARG A 79 8.05 -13.11 10.96
N ASP A 80 7.72 -13.71 9.82
CA ASP A 80 8.61 -14.61 9.09
C ASP A 80 9.81 -13.85 8.49
N GLY A 81 9.60 -12.61 8.03
CA GLY A 81 10.70 -11.74 7.58
C GLY A 81 11.61 -11.26 8.71
N GLU A 82 11.07 -11.04 9.92
CA GLU A 82 11.86 -10.64 11.09
C GLU A 82 12.74 -11.80 11.59
N THR A 83 12.23 -13.04 11.57
CA THR A 83 13.03 -14.23 11.89
C THR A 83 14.10 -14.51 10.84
N GLU A 84 13.83 -14.29 9.56
CA GLU A 84 14.82 -14.43 8.47
C GLU A 84 15.91 -13.35 8.53
N ALA A 85 15.54 -12.09 8.78
CA ALA A 85 16.50 -10.99 8.95
C ALA A 85 17.44 -11.22 10.15
N THR A 86 16.90 -11.75 11.25
CA THR A 86 17.70 -12.10 12.44
C THR A 86 18.64 -13.28 12.16
N ALA A 87 18.24 -14.23 11.31
CA ALA A 87 19.09 -15.35 10.90
C ALA A 87 20.26 -14.92 10.00
N LEU A 88 20.04 -13.92 9.13
CA LEU A 88 21.07 -13.34 8.26
C LEU A 88 22.11 -12.52 9.04
N GLU A 89 21.71 -11.80 10.09
CA GLU A 89 22.64 -11.07 10.98
C GLU A 89 23.51 -12.01 11.83
N SER A 90 23.03 -13.22 12.13
CA SER A 90 23.75 -14.19 12.96
C SER A 90 24.66 -15.15 12.17
N GLY A 91 24.78 -15.00 10.84
CA GLY A 91 25.73 -15.77 10.02
C GLY A 91 25.57 -17.29 10.07
N THR A 92 24.40 -17.79 10.48
CA THR A 92 24.14 -19.23 10.60
C THR A 92 23.21 -19.68 9.48
N TYR A 93 23.78 -20.03 8.33
CA TYR A 93 23.08 -20.83 7.33
C TYR A 93 22.97 -22.25 7.87
N ASN A 94 21.77 -22.66 8.28
CA ASN A 94 21.47 -24.07 8.47
C ASN A 94 20.10 -24.42 7.89
N THR A 95 20.14 -25.51 7.13
CA THR A 95 19.10 -26.29 6.44
C THR A 95 17.81 -26.57 7.24
N PRO A 96 16.70 -26.92 6.56
CA PRO A 96 15.35 -26.81 7.11
C PRO A 96 15.08 -27.90 8.15
N ALA A 97 14.65 -27.50 9.35
CA ALA A 97 14.18 -28.42 10.38
C ALA A 97 12.78 -28.04 10.85
N ALA A 98 11.84 -28.90 10.45
CA ALA A 98 10.59 -29.28 11.10
C ALA A 98 10.09 -28.45 12.30
N SER A 99 8.85 -27.98 12.14
CA SER A 99 7.80 -27.86 13.17
C SER A 99 8.18 -28.22 14.61
N THR A 100 8.27 -27.22 15.47
CA THR A 100 8.05 -27.39 16.92
C THR A 100 7.11 -26.31 17.46
N LYS A 101 5.86 -26.74 17.62
CA LYS A 101 4.93 -26.36 18.70
C LYS A 101 5.62 -25.64 19.88
N SER A 102 5.20 -24.42 20.18
CA SER A 102 5.27 -23.87 21.53
C SER A 102 3.95 -23.22 21.93
N SER A 103 3.27 -23.94 22.81
CA SER A 103 2.17 -23.49 23.65
C SER A 103 2.65 -22.46 24.68
N SER A 104 1.84 -21.41 24.86
CA SER A 104 1.56 -20.66 26.10
C SER A 104 2.72 -20.21 26.99
N GLY A 105 2.87 -18.89 27.12
CA GLY A 105 3.54 -18.25 28.25
C GLY A 105 3.51 -16.73 28.08
N GLY A 106 2.79 -16.03 28.95
CA GLY A 106 2.42 -14.63 28.77
C GLY A 106 3.52 -13.60 28.94
N GLY A 107 3.15 -12.34 28.70
CA GLY A 107 3.97 -11.18 29.01
C GLY A 107 4.05 -10.21 27.85
N GLY A 108 3.06 -9.32 27.76
CA GLY A 108 3.09 -8.23 26.80
C GLY A 108 4.29 -7.28 26.98
N LYS A 109 4.44 -6.41 25.98
CA LYS A 109 5.27 -5.18 25.96
C LYS A 109 6.74 -5.36 25.54
N ALA A 110 7.00 -5.73 24.28
CA ALA A 110 8.33 -5.62 23.67
C ALA A 110 8.41 -4.77 22.38
N TYR A 111 7.30 -4.22 21.86
CA TYR A 111 7.27 -3.52 20.56
C TYR A 111 7.34 -1.98 20.64
N LEU A 112 7.43 -1.39 21.84
CA LEU A 112 7.47 0.09 22.01
C LEU A 112 8.87 0.64 22.32
N SER A 113 9.90 -0.20 22.32
CA SER A 113 11.26 0.14 22.78
C SER A 113 12.20 0.64 21.68
N SER A 114 11.92 0.35 20.40
CA SER A 114 12.83 0.70 19.29
C SER A 114 12.56 2.07 18.66
N TRP A 115 11.39 2.67 18.87
CA TRP A 115 11.09 4.03 18.37
C TRP A 115 11.40 5.15 19.36
N ARG A 116 11.73 4.82 20.62
CA ARG A 116 12.17 5.81 21.63
C ARG A 116 13.68 6.08 21.62
N LYS A 117 14.46 5.38 20.79
CA LYS A 117 15.92 5.58 20.69
C LYS A 117 16.36 6.63 19.67
N LEU A 118 15.42 7.33 19.04
CA LEU A 118 15.71 8.48 18.18
C LEU A 118 15.32 9.83 18.78
N ARG A 119 15.14 9.95 20.10
CA ARG A 119 14.94 11.27 20.73
C ARG A 119 15.80 11.47 21.97
N ARG A 120 16.77 12.37 21.81
CA ARG A 120 17.47 13.21 22.81
C ARG A 120 18.80 12.69 23.38
N GLU A 121 19.88 13.24 22.82
CA GLU A 121 21.01 13.79 23.60
C GLU A 121 21.20 15.23 23.08
N LYS A 122 20.66 16.25 23.77
CA LYS A 122 21.29 17.14 24.78
C LYS A 122 21.88 18.42 24.17
N SER A 123 21.10 19.50 24.26
CA SER A 123 21.63 20.87 24.36
C SER A 123 22.30 21.05 25.72
N SER A 124 23.55 21.51 25.73
CA SER A 124 24.15 22.21 26.85
C SER A 124 25.13 23.25 26.33
N ALA A 125 24.75 24.51 26.37
CA ALA A 125 25.67 25.64 26.45
C ALA A 125 24.88 26.87 26.92
N GLN A 126 24.95 27.12 28.23
CA GLN A 126 24.72 28.42 28.81
C GLN A 126 25.87 29.34 28.38
N LEU A 127 25.58 30.53 27.87
CA LEU A 127 26.46 31.68 28.11
C LEU A 127 25.67 32.99 28.08
N THR A 128 26.07 33.85 28.99
CA THR A 128 25.44 35.04 29.55
C THR A 128 25.47 36.27 28.63
N THR A 129 24.52 37.18 28.86
CA THR A 129 24.37 38.58 28.35
C THR A 129 25.59 39.47 28.71
N PRO A 130 25.87 40.67 28.11
CA PRO A 130 24.88 41.75 27.87
C PRO A 130 25.05 42.79 26.71
N ALA A 131 23.94 43.52 26.48
CA ALA A 131 23.77 44.96 26.12
C ALA A 131 23.86 45.52 24.67
N ALA A 132 22.72 46.16 24.29
CA ALA A 132 22.49 47.40 23.50
C ALA A 132 22.56 47.40 21.94
N PRO A 133 21.99 48.42 21.25
CA PRO A 133 20.60 48.92 21.16
C PRO A 133 20.05 48.82 19.69
N PRO A 134 18.81 49.25 19.34
CA PRO A 134 18.21 48.94 18.04
C PRO A 134 18.57 49.96 16.94
N PRO A 135 18.61 49.53 15.67
CA PRO A 135 18.27 50.43 14.58
C PRO A 135 17.23 49.84 13.61
N THR A 136 16.19 50.64 13.40
CA THR A 136 15.40 50.81 12.18
C THR A 136 16.20 50.65 10.89
N SER A 137 15.70 49.90 9.91
CA SER A 137 15.49 50.37 8.52
C SER A 137 15.13 49.23 7.55
N ALA A 138 14.42 49.64 6.49
CA ALA A 138 13.87 48.86 5.40
C ALA A 138 14.92 48.15 4.53
N GLY A 139 14.52 47.05 3.88
CA GLY A 139 15.23 46.53 2.69
C GLY A 139 15.16 45.00 2.53
N PRO A 140 15.06 44.47 1.30
CA PRO A 140 14.46 43.16 1.01
C PRO A 140 15.44 42.01 1.22
N GLN A 141 15.03 40.99 1.98
CA GLN A 141 15.80 39.76 2.13
C GLN A 141 15.41 38.75 1.05
N THR A 142 16.29 38.62 0.06
CA THR A 142 16.49 37.42 -0.75
C THR A 142 16.58 36.18 0.16
N PRO A 143 15.81 35.09 -0.09
CA PRO A 143 15.98 33.85 0.64
C PRO A 143 17.26 33.11 0.17
N PRO A 144 17.97 32.43 1.10
CA PRO A 144 19.21 31.71 0.80
C PRO A 144 18.98 30.49 -0.11
N PRO A 145 19.98 30.10 -0.93
CA PRO A 145 19.89 28.92 -1.77
C PRO A 145 20.12 27.66 -0.93
N GLY A 146 19.25 26.65 -1.05
CA GLY A 146 19.58 25.31 -0.55
C GLY A 146 18.49 24.47 0.10
N THR A 147 17.21 24.86 0.05
CA THR A 147 16.13 23.92 0.40
C THR A 147 15.59 23.25 -0.87
N PRO A 148 15.74 21.92 -1.06
CA PRO A 148 15.01 21.24 -2.12
C PRO A 148 13.52 21.32 -1.78
N SER A 149 12.80 22.15 -2.53
CA SER A 149 11.34 22.14 -2.56
C SER A 149 10.91 20.80 -3.16
N PHE A 150 10.59 19.84 -2.30
CA PHE A 150 9.93 18.60 -2.73
C PHE A 150 8.46 18.94 -2.98
N SER A 151 8.17 19.55 -4.13
CA SER A 151 6.82 19.46 -4.67
C SER A 151 6.56 17.97 -4.95
N PRO A 152 5.48 17.37 -4.43
CA PRO A 152 5.06 16.08 -4.91
C PRO A 152 4.64 16.28 -6.37
N ALA A 153 5.56 16.02 -7.29
CA ALA A 153 5.19 15.82 -8.68
C ALA A 153 4.32 14.56 -8.68
N THR A 154 3.00 14.76 -8.66
CA THR A 154 2.02 13.74 -9.01
C THR A 154 2.11 13.53 -10.52
N SER A 155 3.26 13.02 -10.97
CA SER A 155 3.39 12.45 -12.30
C SER A 155 2.45 11.25 -12.30
N SER A 156 1.25 11.44 -12.85
CA SER A 156 0.35 10.35 -13.15
C SER A 156 1.14 9.32 -13.95
N LEU A 157 1.39 8.16 -13.36
CA LEU A 157 1.97 7.05 -14.09
C LEU A 157 0.87 6.56 -15.04
N SER A 158 0.76 7.24 -16.19
CA SER A 158 -0.12 6.82 -17.27
C SER A 158 0.53 5.60 -17.90
N LEU A 159 0.11 4.41 -17.47
CA LEU A 159 0.33 3.21 -18.26
C LEU A 159 -0.53 3.40 -19.50
N ALA A 160 0.10 3.55 -20.67
CA ALA A 160 -0.62 3.70 -21.92
C ALA A 160 -1.61 2.53 -22.11
N PRO A 161 -2.90 2.79 -22.38
CA PRO A 161 -3.99 1.83 -22.15
C PRO A 161 -4.07 0.65 -23.13
N ASN A 162 -3.13 0.49 -24.07
CA ASN A 162 -3.34 -0.41 -25.22
C ASN A 162 -2.16 -1.33 -25.62
N SER A 163 -1.10 -1.51 -24.84
CA SER A 163 0.08 -2.24 -25.37
C SER A 163 0.77 -3.26 -24.47
N VAL A 164 0.23 -3.61 -23.30
CA VAL A 164 0.77 -4.74 -22.53
C VAL A 164 -0.09 -5.98 -22.80
N GLN A 165 -0.09 -6.43 -24.05
CA GLN A 165 -0.52 -7.80 -24.35
C GLN A 165 0.62 -8.71 -23.90
N ILE A 166 0.49 -9.31 -22.71
CA ILE A 166 1.38 -10.39 -22.30
C ILE A 166 0.85 -11.65 -22.98
N PRO A 167 1.49 -12.16 -24.04
CA PRO A 167 1.04 -13.38 -24.69
C PRO A 167 1.20 -14.56 -23.73
N GLY A 168 0.17 -15.41 -23.65
CA GLY A 168 0.24 -16.68 -22.91
C GLY A 168 -0.85 -16.86 -21.86
N PRO A 169 -0.80 -17.97 -21.10
CA PRO A 169 -1.86 -18.39 -20.18
C PRO A 169 -2.08 -17.46 -18.98
N LEU A 170 -1.14 -16.54 -18.72
CA LEU A 170 -1.25 -15.52 -17.66
C LEU A 170 -1.73 -14.16 -18.19
N GLY A 171 -1.98 -14.03 -19.49
CA GLY A 171 -2.32 -12.76 -20.14
C GLY A 171 -3.59 -12.13 -19.58
N GLN A 172 -4.65 -12.94 -19.36
CA GLN A 172 -5.92 -12.47 -18.80
C GLN A 172 -5.77 -11.94 -17.37
N TYR A 173 -4.95 -12.63 -16.56
CA TYR A 173 -4.66 -12.18 -15.19
C TYR A 173 -3.89 -10.86 -15.18
N ALA A 174 -2.89 -10.74 -16.05
CA ALA A 174 -2.12 -9.50 -16.17
C ALA A 174 -2.98 -8.33 -16.68
N SER A 175 -3.87 -8.56 -17.66
CA SER A 175 -4.79 -7.52 -18.13
C SER A 175 -5.78 -7.07 -17.05
N ALA A 176 -6.29 -8.01 -16.24
CA ALA A 176 -7.17 -7.68 -15.12
C ALA A 176 -6.45 -6.81 -14.08
N LEU A 177 -5.19 -7.12 -13.77
CA LEU A 177 -4.35 -6.30 -12.88
C LEU A 177 -4.10 -4.90 -13.47
N THR A 178 -3.74 -4.80 -14.75
CA THR A 178 -3.50 -3.51 -15.41
C THR A 178 -4.74 -2.63 -15.36
N ARG A 179 -5.90 -3.18 -15.73
CA ARG A 179 -7.18 -2.47 -15.66
C ARG A 179 -7.50 -2.02 -14.24
N LEU A 180 -7.32 -2.89 -13.25
CA LEU A 180 -7.55 -2.54 -11.86
C LEU A 180 -6.67 -1.37 -11.41
N PHE A 181 -5.38 -1.40 -11.73
CA PHE A 181 -4.45 -0.33 -11.32
C PHE A 181 -4.70 1.00 -12.03
N GLU A 182 -5.15 0.96 -13.28
CA GLU A 182 -5.60 2.15 -14.00
C GLU A 182 -6.81 2.78 -13.30
N LEU A 183 -7.83 1.98 -13.02
CA LEU A 183 -9.05 2.44 -12.35
C LEU A 183 -8.78 2.85 -10.90
N ALA A 184 -7.88 2.17 -10.19
CA ALA A 184 -7.51 2.51 -8.81
C ALA A 184 -6.93 3.92 -8.67
N GLN A 185 -6.47 4.55 -9.76
CA GLN A 185 -6.05 5.96 -9.75
C GLN A 185 -7.18 6.91 -9.33
N ILE A 186 -8.45 6.52 -9.50
CA ILE A 186 -9.59 7.33 -9.04
C ILE A 186 -9.52 7.60 -7.53
N MET A 187 -9.03 6.64 -6.75
CA MET A 187 -8.88 6.77 -5.30
C MET A 187 -7.92 7.90 -4.90
N LEU A 188 -6.92 8.18 -5.75
CA LEU A 188 -5.94 9.25 -5.53
C LEU A 188 -6.46 10.62 -5.97
N ARG A 189 -7.53 10.66 -6.78
CA ARG A 189 -8.12 11.88 -7.35
C ARG A 189 -9.41 12.30 -6.63
N LEU A 190 -9.77 11.62 -5.54
CA LEU A 190 -10.95 11.98 -4.77
C LEU A 190 -10.82 13.41 -4.21
N PRO A 191 -11.88 14.23 -4.24
CA PRO A 191 -11.87 15.62 -3.76
C PRO A 191 -11.96 15.69 -2.22
N LEU A 192 -10.99 15.07 -1.52
CA LEU A 192 -10.98 14.92 -0.06
C LEU A 192 -10.92 16.27 0.68
N GLU A 193 -10.39 17.30 0.05
CA GLU A 193 -10.38 18.66 0.58
C GLU A 193 -11.79 19.23 0.80
N LYS A 194 -12.77 18.82 -0.02
CA LYS A 194 -14.16 19.25 0.14
C LYS A 194 -14.81 18.62 1.36
N VAL A 195 -14.52 17.35 1.60
CA VAL A 195 -14.99 16.60 2.78
C VAL A 195 -14.37 17.14 4.08
N ARG A 196 -13.17 17.71 4.00
CA ARG A 196 -12.46 18.34 5.12
C ARG A 196 -12.90 19.78 5.40
N GLY A 197 -13.78 20.34 4.56
CA GLY A 197 -14.33 21.68 4.74
C GLY A 197 -15.13 21.87 6.02
N GLU A 198 -15.23 23.13 6.44
CA GLU A 198 -16.14 23.57 7.50
C GLU A 198 -17.59 23.44 7.01
N GLY A 199 -18.48 22.90 7.85
CA GLY A 199 -19.90 22.69 7.51
C GLY A 199 -20.28 21.27 7.04
N VAL A 200 -19.32 20.41 6.72
CA VAL A 200 -19.59 18.98 6.43
C VAL A 200 -19.83 18.23 7.75
N GLU A 201 -20.86 17.38 7.79
CA GLU A 201 -21.18 16.57 8.96
C GLU A 201 -19.98 15.69 9.37
N ALA A 202 -19.67 15.64 10.68
CA ALA A 202 -18.57 14.85 11.21
C ALA A 202 -18.68 13.37 10.82
N ARG A 203 -19.90 12.83 10.75
CA ARG A 203 -20.17 11.46 10.32
C ARG A 203 -19.70 11.19 8.90
N VAL A 204 -20.03 12.09 7.96
CA VAL A 204 -19.63 12.00 6.55
C VAL A 204 -18.11 12.08 6.43
N ARG A 205 -17.48 13.02 7.14
CA ARG A 205 -16.02 13.17 7.12
C ARG A 205 -15.29 11.91 7.62
N VAL A 206 -15.65 11.42 8.80
CA VAL A 206 -15.04 10.21 9.38
C VAL A 206 -15.35 8.98 8.53
N GLY A 207 -16.56 8.89 7.99
CA GLY A 207 -16.99 7.81 7.11
C GLY A 207 -16.15 7.72 5.84
N VAL A 208 -15.93 8.84 5.15
CA VAL A 208 -15.06 8.90 3.95
C VAL A 208 -13.62 8.50 4.30
N GLU A 209 -13.07 9.02 5.40
CA GLU A 209 -11.71 8.65 5.83
C GLU A 209 -11.60 7.16 6.16
N PHE A 210 -12.63 6.57 6.76
CA PHE A 210 -12.69 5.14 7.01
C PHE A 210 -12.74 4.33 5.71
N SER A 211 -13.62 4.67 4.77
CA SER A 211 -13.72 3.99 3.48
C SER A 211 -12.44 4.08 2.65
N VAL A 212 -11.79 5.24 2.62
CA VAL A 212 -10.49 5.40 1.92
C VAL A 212 -9.41 4.54 2.56
N ASN A 213 -9.36 4.47 3.89
CA ASN A 213 -8.44 3.58 4.59
C ASN A 213 -8.76 2.10 4.36
N ASN A 214 -10.05 1.73 4.31
CA ASN A 214 -10.47 0.38 3.98
C ASN A 214 -10.06 -0.03 2.57
N ALA A 215 -10.26 0.86 1.58
CA ALA A 215 -9.76 0.66 0.23
C ALA A 215 -8.24 0.50 0.19
N ARG A 216 -7.50 1.34 0.91
CA ARG A 216 -6.04 1.23 1.03
C ARG A 216 -5.62 -0.12 1.61
N ASP A 217 -6.26 -0.55 2.69
CA ASP A 217 -5.98 -1.84 3.35
C ASP A 217 -6.32 -3.00 2.42
N PHE A 218 -7.39 -2.89 1.64
CA PHE A 218 -7.72 -3.85 0.59
C PHE A 218 -6.58 -3.98 -0.42
N PHE A 219 -6.14 -2.87 -1.02
CA PHE A 219 -5.06 -2.90 -2.01
C PHE A 219 -3.73 -3.39 -1.45
N ALA A 220 -3.38 -3.02 -0.22
CA ALA A 220 -2.13 -3.43 0.40
C ALA A 220 -2.14 -4.92 0.81
N PHE A 221 -3.14 -5.32 1.59
CA PHE A 221 -3.14 -6.62 2.26
C PHE A 221 -3.74 -7.74 1.42
N TRP A 222 -4.53 -7.41 0.40
CA TRP A 222 -5.11 -8.39 -0.50
C TRP A 222 -4.39 -8.39 -1.83
N VAL A 223 -4.53 -7.31 -2.61
CA VAL A 223 -4.01 -7.25 -3.98
C VAL A 223 -2.48 -7.28 -3.97
N GLY A 224 -1.84 -6.40 -3.21
CA GLY A 224 -0.39 -6.31 -3.12
C GLY A 224 0.23 -7.61 -2.63
N ARG A 225 -0.27 -8.16 -1.53
CA ARG A 225 0.22 -9.43 -0.99
C ARG A 225 0.05 -10.61 -1.94
N MET A 226 -1.10 -10.70 -2.60
CA MET A 226 -1.39 -11.74 -3.61
C MET A 226 -0.41 -11.66 -4.78
N VAL A 227 -0.19 -10.46 -5.33
CA VAL A 227 0.71 -10.24 -6.47
C VAL A 227 2.16 -10.56 -6.08
N VAL A 228 2.61 -10.15 -4.89
CA VAL A 228 3.96 -10.49 -4.39
C VAL A 228 4.13 -12.01 -4.29
N GLY A 229 3.14 -12.73 -3.73
CA GLY A 229 3.20 -14.20 -3.65
C GLY A 229 3.24 -14.88 -5.02
N ASP A 230 2.51 -14.35 -6.01
CA ASP A 230 2.57 -14.86 -7.39
C ASP A 230 3.94 -14.62 -8.03
N LEU A 231 4.53 -13.45 -7.80
CA LEU A 231 5.87 -13.10 -8.30
C LEU A 231 6.96 -13.95 -7.65
N GLU A 232 6.89 -14.20 -6.35
CA GLU A 232 7.79 -15.11 -5.62
C GLU A 232 7.72 -16.53 -6.21
N GLY A 233 6.51 -17.04 -6.46
CA GLY A 233 6.30 -18.34 -7.08
C GLY A 233 6.87 -18.43 -8.50
N LEU A 234 6.69 -17.38 -9.32
CA LEU A 234 7.27 -17.29 -10.66
C LEU A 234 8.79 -17.21 -10.63
N LEU A 235 9.35 -16.38 -9.73
CA LEU A 235 10.79 -16.18 -9.60
C LEU A 235 11.49 -17.43 -9.08
N GLY A 236 10.90 -18.15 -8.12
CA GLY A 236 11.44 -19.40 -7.61
C GLY A 236 11.64 -20.46 -8.70
N VAL A 237 10.70 -20.55 -9.65
CA VAL A 237 10.85 -21.44 -10.83
C VAL A 237 11.99 -21.00 -11.73
N TRP A 238 12.17 -19.69 -11.93
CA TRP A 238 13.24 -19.15 -12.77
C TRP A 238 14.62 -19.34 -12.15
N VAL A 239 14.79 -19.01 -10.87
CA VAL A 239 16.07 -19.15 -10.14
C VAL A 239 16.47 -20.62 -10.04
N GLY A 240 15.53 -21.52 -9.72
CA GLY A 240 15.79 -22.96 -9.71
C GLY A 240 16.20 -23.53 -11.07
N ARG A 241 15.88 -22.84 -12.17
CA ARG A 241 16.27 -23.23 -13.53
C ARG A 241 17.61 -22.64 -13.97
N GLY A 242 18.01 -21.48 -13.44
CA GLY A 242 19.28 -20.82 -13.74
C GLY A 242 20.49 -21.44 -13.02
N GLY A 243 20.30 -22.08 -11.86
CA GLY A 243 21.38 -22.70 -11.08
C GLY A 243 21.82 -24.10 -11.53
N GLY A 244 21.10 -24.75 -12.46
CA GLY A 244 21.36 -26.13 -12.90
C GLY A 244 22.34 -26.27 -14.07
N GLY A 245 23.06 -25.21 -14.43
CA GLY A 245 23.89 -25.15 -15.64
C GLY A 245 25.35 -24.79 -15.40
N VAL A 246 26.02 -25.46 -14.45
CA VAL A 246 27.50 -25.55 -14.41
C VAL A 246 27.84 -26.99 -14.06
N GLY A 247 28.05 -27.81 -15.09
CA GLY A 247 28.29 -29.24 -14.96
C GLY A 247 28.18 -29.92 -16.31
N GLY A 248 29.08 -29.57 -17.22
CA GLY A 248 29.27 -30.18 -18.54
C GLY A 248 30.71 -30.01 -18.95
#